data_AF-A0A7S3X3I2-F1
#
_entry.id   AF-A0A7S3X3I2-F1
#
_cell.length_a   1.000
_cell.length_b   1.000
_cell.length_c   1.000
_cell.angle_alpha   90.00
_cell.angle_beta   90.00
_cell.angle_gamma   90.00
#
_symmetry.space_group_name_H-M   'P 1'
#
loop_
_entity.id
_entity.type
_entity.pdbx_description
1 polymer ?
#
loop_
_entity_poly.entity_id
_entity_poly.type
_entity_poly.pdbx_seq_one_letter_code
_entity_poly.pdbx_strand_id
1 'polypeptide(L)'
;AAFRQLLAEKLTEADKGDEAGAALDSAMKQALLPLASEVGAACLPSGMAVPFPRNQFAIMTQTGAKGSQVNFSQIAVMLGQQELEGRRVPIGPSGATAPCFAPFELSARAGGYITDRFLTGVRPPEFYFHCMAGREGLVDTAVKTSRSGYLQRCLIKHLEPLQVAYDHTVRNVVDGSVVSFVAGEDGLDPTRVAFFGNQPFLAANAHALRAKWTPRHVP
;
A
#
# COMPACT_ATOMS: atom_id res chain seq x y z
N ALA A 1 -4.18 42.93 -0.35
CA ALA A 1 -4.87 42.69 -1.64
C ALA A 1 -3.87 42.33 -2.74
N ALA A 2 -2.90 43.20 -3.06
CA ALA A 2 -1.88 42.96 -4.10
C ALA A 2 -1.10 41.64 -3.95
N PHE A 3 -0.68 41.27 -2.73
CA PHE A 3 0.02 40.00 -2.48
C PHE A 3 -0.84 38.77 -2.84
N ARG A 4 -2.15 38.80 -2.58
CA ARG A 4 -3.05 37.67 -2.91
C ARG A 4 -3.26 37.54 -4.41
N GLN A 5 -3.31 38.65 -5.15
CA GLN A 5 -3.39 38.63 -6.61
C GLN A 5 -2.11 38.10 -7.24
N LEU A 6 -0.95 38.58 -6.78
CA LEU A 6 0.35 38.11 -7.28
C LEU A 6 0.59 36.63 -6.95
N LEU A 7 0.15 36.19 -5.77
CA LEU A 7 0.17 34.79 -5.37
C LEU A 7 -0.78 33.95 -6.23
N ALA A 8 -2.00 34.42 -6.49
CA ALA A 8 -2.94 33.73 -7.35
C ALA A 8 -2.40 33.59 -8.78
N GLU A 9 -1.78 34.63 -9.35
CA GLU A 9 -1.13 34.56 -10.67
C GLU A 9 -0.01 33.51 -10.69
N LYS A 10 0.90 33.55 -9.70
CA LYS A 10 1.99 32.57 -9.57
C LYS A 10 1.49 31.13 -9.39
N LEU A 11 0.41 30.94 -8.62
CA LEU A 11 -0.20 29.62 -8.42
C LEU A 11 -0.95 29.15 -9.66
N THR A 12 -1.58 30.05 -10.41
CA THR A 12 -2.21 29.74 -11.70
C THR A 12 -1.16 29.32 -12.73
N GLU A 13 0.00 29.97 -12.75
CA GLU A 13 1.14 29.57 -13.58
C GLU A 13 1.71 28.22 -13.16
N ALA A 14 1.81 27.96 -11.85
CA ALA A 14 2.28 26.69 -11.31
C ALA A 14 1.29 25.54 -11.56
N ASP A 15 -0.02 25.79 -11.55
CA ASP A 15 -1.04 24.78 -11.85
C ASP A 15 -1.11 24.46 -13.35
N LYS A 16 -0.82 25.44 -14.21
CA LYS A 16 -0.63 25.24 -15.66
C LYS A 16 0.63 24.42 -15.97
N GLY A 17 1.64 24.47 -15.11
CA GLY A 17 2.88 23.72 -15.24
C GLY A 17 2.84 22.42 -14.43
N ASP A 18 2.68 21.28 -15.10
CA ASP A 18 2.47 19.99 -14.44
C ASP A 18 3.55 19.66 -13.38
N GLU A 19 4.82 19.97 -13.67
CA GLU A 19 5.94 19.77 -12.75
C GLU A 19 5.96 20.74 -11.55
N ALA A 20 5.64 22.01 -11.76
CA ALA A 20 5.70 23.03 -10.72
C ALA A 20 4.58 22.84 -9.68
N GLY A 21 3.37 22.52 -10.14
CA GLY A 21 2.26 22.15 -9.26
C GLY A 21 2.54 20.87 -8.49
N ALA A 22 3.10 19.85 -9.12
CA ALA A 22 3.45 18.59 -8.46
C ALA A 22 4.53 18.80 -7.39
N ALA A 23 5.52 19.66 -7.65
CA ALA A 23 6.54 20.04 -6.68
C ALA A 23 5.95 20.75 -5.45
N LEU A 24 5.00 21.67 -5.65
CA LEU A 24 4.30 22.36 -4.58
C LEU A 24 3.49 21.40 -3.70
N ASP A 25 2.76 20.48 -4.34
CA ASP A 25 2.00 19.44 -3.64
C ASP A 25 2.91 18.54 -2.81
N SER A 26 4.02 18.10 -3.40
CA SER A 26 5.03 17.28 -2.72
C SER A 26 5.63 18.00 -1.52
N ALA A 27 5.98 19.29 -1.66
CA ALA A 27 6.51 20.09 -0.56
C ALA A 27 5.52 20.21 0.60
N MET A 28 4.23 20.42 0.32
CA MET A 28 3.20 20.47 1.37
C MET A 28 2.98 19.10 2.03
N LYS A 29 2.99 18.01 1.27
CA LYS A 29 2.91 16.65 1.83
C LYS A 29 4.08 16.37 2.77
N GLN A 30 5.31 16.71 2.35
CA GLN A 30 6.51 16.53 3.16
C GLN A 30 6.46 17.34 4.46
N ALA A 31 5.87 18.54 4.45
CA ALA A 31 5.70 19.34 5.66
C ALA A 31 4.63 18.78 6.62
N LEU A 32 3.56 18.19 6.10
CA LEU A 32 2.41 17.70 6.88
C LEU A 32 2.60 16.28 7.44
N LEU A 33 3.43 15.46 6.81
CA LEU A 33 3.63 14.06 7.20
C LEU A 33 4.28 13.89 8.60
N PRO A 34 5.30 14.69 9.00
CA PRO A 34 5.87 14.61 10.34
C PRO A 34 4.85 14.96 11.41
N LEU A 35 4.08 16.04 11.20
CA LEU A 35 3.01 16.46 12.11
C LEU A 35 1.97 15.35 12.32
N ALA A 36 1.60 14.65 11.24
CA ALA A 36 0.67 13.53 11.34
C ALA A 36 1.21 12.38 12.19
N SER A 37 2.50 12.09 12.03
CA SER A 37 3.18 11.02 12.76
C SER A 37 3.32 11.36 14.25
N GLU A 38 3.65 12.62 14.58
CA GLU A 38 3.73 13.12 15.95
C GLU A 38 2.40 13.03 16.68
N VAL A 39 1.31 13.48 16.04
CA VAL A 39 -0.04 13.38 16.62
C VAL A 39 -0.45 11.92 16.78
N GLY A 40 -0.16 11.06 15.80
CA GLY A 40 -0.41 9.62 15.88
C GLY A 40 0.29 8.97 17.08
N ALA A 41 1.58 9.27 17.26
CA ALA A 41 2.39 8.74 18.37
C ALA A 41 1.96 9.29 19.74
N ALA A 42 1.52 10.55 19.81
CA ALA A 42 1.02 11.14 21.05
C ALA A 42 -0.32 10.53 21.49
N CYS A 43 -1.21 10.24 20.54
CA CYS A 43 -2.55 9.72 20.83
C CYS A 43 -2.60 8.19 21.00
N LEU A 44 -1.81 7.42 20.26
CA LEU A 44 -1.83 5.95 20.29
C LEU A 44 -0.45 5.41 20.68
N PRO A 45 -0.32 4.55 21.71
CA PRO A 45 -1.39 3.89 22.47
C PRO A 45 -1.80 4.57 23.79
N SER A 46 -1.05 5.56 24.28
CA SER A 46 -1.23 6.13 25.63
C SER A 46 -2.47 7.01 25.80
N GLY A 47 -2.94 7.65 24.72
CA GLY A 47 -4.08 8.59 24.74
C GLY A 47 -5.45 7.92 24.63
N MET A 48 -5.53 6.59 24.71
CA MET A 48 -6.79 5.85 24.58
C MET A 48 -7.61 5.89 25.88
N ALA A 49 -8.91 6.18 25.77
CA ALA A 49 -9.83 6.11 26.92
C ALA A 49 -9.92 4.70 27.53
N VAL A 50 -9.85 3.66 26.68
CA VAL A 50 -9.76 2.27 27.11
C VAL A 50 -8.39 1.74 26.67
N PRO A 51 -7.49 1.39 27.61
CA PRO A 51 -6.18 0.85 27.26
C PRO A 51 -6.26 -0.61 26.81
N PHE A 52 -5.23 -1.06 26.10
CA PHE A 52 -4.99 -2.49 25.86
C PHE A 52 -4.75 -3.20 27.22
N PRO A 53 -5.29 -4.41 27.45
CA PRO A 53 -6.01 -5.30 26.53
C PRO A 53 -7.53 -5.19 26.56
N ARG A 54 -8.13 -4.18 27.21
CA ARG A 54 -9.61 -4.10 27.30
C ARG A 54 -10.24 -3.57 26.02
N ASN A 55 -9.49 -2.80 25.24
CA ASN A 55 -9.94 -2.26 23.97
C ASN A 55 -9.88 -3.31 22.86
N GLN A 56 -11.06 -3.82 22.48
CA GLN A 56 -11.20 -4.83 21.43
C GLN A 56 -10.71 -4.35 20.07
N PHE A 57 -10.85 -3.06 19.76
CA PHE A 57 -10.34 -2.49 18.52
C PHE A 57 -8.81 -2.55 18.47
N ALA A 58 -8.15 -2.16 19.58
CA ALA A 58 -6.71 -2.25 19.70
C ALA A 58 -6.20 -3.71 19.65
N ILE A 59 -6.94 -4.66 20.24
CA ILE A 59 -6.61 -6.08 20.13
C ILE A 59 -6.63 -6.53 18.67
N MET A 60 -7.70 -6.22 17.93
CA MET A 60 -7.83 -6.68 16.53
C MET A 60 -6.69 -6.18 15.64
N THR A 61 -6.28 -4.91 15.82
CA THR A 61 -5.21 -4.33 15.00
C THR A 61 -3.81 -4.77 15.43
N GLN A 62 -3.55 -4.91 16.74
CA GLN A 62 -2.24 -5.31 17.26
C GLN A 62 -1.94 -6.80 17.07
N THR A 63 -2.96 -7.65 17.19
CA THR A 63 -2.81 -9.11 16.97
C THR A 63 -2.79 -9.48 15.49
N GLY A 64 -3.06 -8.53 14.59
CA GLY A 64 -3.19 -8.79 13.16
C GLY A 64 -4.45 -9.55 12.76
N ALA A 65 -5.43 -9.68 13.67
CA ALA A 65 -6.69 -10.37 13.38
C ALA A 65 -7.49 -9.66 12.29
N LYS A 66 -7.67 -8.34 12.41
CA LYS A 66 -8.31 -7.52 11.36
C LYS A 66 -7.98 -6.04 11.53
N GLY A 67 -7.68 -5.39 10.40
CA GLY A 67 -7.33 -3.98 10.36
C GLY A 67 -5.86 -3.75 10.70
N SER A 68 -5.44 -2.50 10.54
CA SER A 68 -4.06 -2.07 10.78
C SER A 68 -4.04 -0.87 11.73
N GLN A 69 -2.83 -0.49 12.18
CA GLN A 69 -2.64 0.74 12.96
C GLN A 69 -3.05 2.00 12.20
N VAL A 70 -2.98 1.98 10.86
CA VAL A 70 -3.47 3.09 10.02
C VAL A 70 -4.98 3.22 10.15
N ASN A 71 -5.73 2.11 10.09
CA ASN A 71 -7.18 2.13 10.29
C ASN A 71 -7.54 2.65 11.69
N PHE A 72 -6.76 2.26 12.70
CA PHE A 72 -6.97 2.78 14.05
C PHE A 72 -6.74 4.28 14.14
N SER A 73 -5.65 4.76 13.56
CA SER A 73 -5.33 6.20 13.51
C SER A 73 -6.42 7.00 12.80
N GLN A 74 -6.96 6.52 11.68
CA GLN A 74 -8.02 7.20 10.94
C GLN A 74 -9.33 7.32 11.73
N ILE A 75 -9.64 6.31 12.54
CA ILE A 75 -10.84 6.32 13.38
C ILE A 75 -10.64 7.22 14.60
N ALA A 76 -9.51 7.08 15.30
CA ALA A 76 -9.29 7.68 16.62
C ALA A 76 -8.58 9.04 16.60
N VAL A 77 -7.75 9.31 15.60
CA VAL A 77 -6.85 10.48 15.56
C VAL A 77 -7.28 11.45 14.47
N MET A 78 -7.06 11.09 13.19
CA MET A 78 -7.41 11.89 12.01
C MET A 78 -7.24 11.09 10.72
N LEU A 79 -7.92 11.52 9.65
CA LEU A 79 -7.80 10.88 8.32
C LEU A 79 -6.48 11.20 7.61
N GLY A 80 -5.96 12.43 7.75
CA GLY A 80 -4.74 12.88 7.08
C GLY A 80 -4.95 13.37 5.65
N GLN A 81 -3.85 13.47 4.90
CA GLN A 81 -3.85 13.95 3.51
C GLN A 81 -4.61 12.98 2.60
N GLN A 82 -5.62 13.48 1.87
CA GLN A 82 -6.22 12.74 0.76
C GLN A 82 -5.41 13.01 -0.51
N GLU A 83 -5.01 11.94 -1.18
CA GLU A 83 -4.23 11.99 -2.42
C GLU A 83 -5.07 11.50 -3.58
N LEU A 84 -4.86 12.13 -4.74
CA LEU A 84 -5.47 11.79 -6.02
C LEU A 84 -4.37 11.62 -7.07
N GLU A 85 -4.20 10.42 -7.62
CA GLU A 85 -3.18 10.10 -8.62
C GLU A 85 -1.75 10.49 -8.17
N GLY A 86 -1.48 10.39 -6.86
CA GLY A 86 -0.22 10.80 -6.23
C GLY A 86 -0.06 12.31 -6.01
N ARG A 87 -1.06 13.12 -6.36
CA ARG A 87 -1.13 14.57 -6.12
C ARG A 87 -2.10 14.91 -5.00
N ARG A 88 -2.17 16.18 -4.61
CA ARG A 88 -3.20 16.66 -3.68
C ARG A 88 -4.52 16.86 -4.44
N VAL A 89 -5.56 17.28 -3.73
CA VAL A 89 -6.86 17.55 -4.35
C VAL A 89 -6.70 18.58 -5.49
N PRO A 90 -7.17 18.26 -6.71
CA PRO A 90 -6.99 19.11 -7.86
C PRO A 90 -7.75 20.43 -7.72
N ILE A 91 -7.18 21.49 -8.28
CA ILE A 91 -7.80 22.82 -8.30
C ILE A 91 -8.70 22.91 -9.54
N GLY A 92 -9.92 23.40 -9.37
CA GLY A 92 -10.85 23.61 -10.49
C GLY A 92 -10.48 24.83 -11.34
N PRO A 93 -11.13 25.03 -12.50
CA PRO A 93 -10.86 26.18 -13.39
C PRO A 93 -11.06 27.56 -12.73
N SER A 94 -11.85 27.63 -11.65
CA SER A 94 -12.05 28.83 -10.85
C SER A 94 -10.89 29.14 -9.89
N GLY A 95 -9.86 28.28 -9.85
CA GLY A 95 -8.76 28.37 -8.89
C GLY A 95 -9.09 27.84 -7.50
N ALA A 96 -10.27 27.25 -7.28
CA ALA A 96 -10.68 26.70 -5.99
C ALA A 96 -10.83 25.17 -6.04
N THR A 97 -10.51 24.48 -4.94
CA THR A 97 -10.68 23.02 -4.81
C THR A 97 -12.13 22.62 -4.53
N ALA A 98 -12.90 23.49 -3.88
CA ALA A 98 -14.35 23.35 -3.72
C ALA A 98 -15.02 24.75 -3.65
N PRO A 99 -16.33 24.88 -3.95
CA PRO A 99 -17.02 26.18 -3.96
C PRO A 99 -17.02 26.93 -2.63
N CYS A 100 -16.78 26.23 -1.51
CA CYS A 100 -16.70 26.81 -0.18
C CYS A 100 -15.32 27.39 0.18
N PHE A 101 -14.29 27.12 -0.62
CA PHE A 101 -12.93 27.65 -0.42
C PHE A 101 -12.69 28.86 -1.30
N ALA A 102 -11.83 29.76 -0.83
CA ALA A 102 -11.42 30.89 -1.64
C ALA A 102 -10.54 30.41 -2.81
N PRO A 103 -10.58 31.09 -3.98
CA PRO A 103 -9.63 30.83 -5.05
C PRO A 103 -8.19 30.92 -4.55
N PHE A 104 -7.38 29.92 -4.89
CA PHE A 104 -5.96 29.77 -4.54
C PHE A 104 -5.68 29.81 -3.04
N GLU A 105 -6.58 29.22 -2.25
CA GLU A 105 -6.38 29.10 -0.81
C GLU A 105 -5.24 28.11 -0.48
N LEU A 106 -4.22 28.60 0.24
CA LEU A 106 -3.03 27.84 0.63
C LEU A 106 -3.22 26.95 1.87
N SER A 107 -4.42 26.86 2.42
CA SER A 107 -4.65 26.09 3.64
C SER A 107 -4.49 24.59 3.38
N ALA A 108 -3.91 23.86 4.35
CA ALA A 108 -3.75 22.41 4.24
C ALA A 108 -5.11 21.73 3.98
N ARG A 109 -6.16 22.22 4.64
CA ARG A 109 -7.55 21.76 4.51
C ARG A 109 -8.11 21.96 3.11
N ALA A 110 -7.88 23.13 2.48
CA ALA A 110 -8.34 23.37 1.12
C ALA A 110 -7.72 22.37 0.13
N GLY A 111 -6.46 22.00 0.33
CA GLY A 111 -5.78 20.97 -0.47
C GLY A 111 -5.94 19.54 0.05
N GLY A 112 -7.03 19.23 0.76
CA GLY A 112 -7.41 17.85 1.09
C GLY A 112 -6.78 17.24 2.35
N TYR A 113 -6.16 18.04 3.23
CA TYR A 113 -5.69 17.55 4.52
C TYR A 113 -6.82 17.54 5.56
N ILE A 114 -7.28 16.34 5.93
CA ILE A 114 -8.40 16.15 6.84
C ILE A 114 -7.87 15.95 8.26
N THR A 115 -8.10 16.96 9.10
CA THR A 115 -7.73 16.94 10.54
C THR A 115 -8.77 16.24 11.41
N ASP A 116 -10.01 16.14 10.92
CA ASP A 116 -11.09 15.46 11.61
C ASP A 116 -10.94 13.92 11.48
N ARG A 117 -11.68 13.17 12.30
CA ARG A 117 -11.58 11.71 12.45
C ARG A 117 -12.94 11.04 12.33
N PHE A 118 -12.97 9.76 11.97
CA PHE A 118 -14.26 9.06 11.82
C PHE A 118 -15.06 8.99 13.13
N LEU A 119 -14.40 8.95 14.29
CA LEU A 119 -15.08 8.90 15.59
C LEU A 119 -15.97 10.13 15.84
N THR A 120 -15.56 11.32 15.43
CA THR A 120 -16.29 12.58 15.65
C THR A 120 -17.05 13.05 14.41
N GLY A 121 -16.87 12.38 13.28
CA GLY A 121 -17.36 12.81 11.98
C GLY A 121 -16.40 13.74 11.26
N VAL A 122 -16.65 13.90 9.95
CA VAL A 122 -15.84 14.67 9.00
C VAL A 122 -16.69 15.81 8.44
N ARG A 123 -16.10 16.99 8.20
CA ARG A 123 -16.85 18.15 7.67
C ARG A 123 -17.28 17.93 6.21
N PRO A 124 -18.36 18.57 5.73
CA PRO A 124 -18.85 18.34 4.38
C PRO A 124 -17.82 18.54 3.25
N PRO A 125 -16.97 19.59 3.25
CA PRO A 125 -15.94 19.74 2.21
C PRO A 125 -14.87 18.65 2.26
N GLU A 126 -14.48 18.22 3.46
CA GLU A 126 -13.50 17.15 3.66
C GLU A 126 -14.07 15.78 3.31
N PHE A 127 -15.35 15.55 3.60
CA PHE A 127 -16.06 14.34 3.21
C PHE A 127 -16.10 14.19 1.69
N TYR A 128 -16.30 15.29 0.97
CA TYR A 128 -16.23 15.30 -0.49
C TYR A 128 -14.84 14.87 -1.00
N PHE A 129 -13.76 15.41 -0.44
CA PHE A 129 -12.40 15.01 -0.80
C PHE A 129 -12.10 13.55 -0.43
N HIS A 130 -12.61 13.06 0.70
CA HIS A 130 -12.49 11.66 1.07
C HIS A 130 -13.21 10.73 0.08
N CYS A 131 -14.40 11.11 -0.38
CA CYS A 131 -15.13 10.39 -1.42
C CYS A 131 -14.37 10.37 -2.76
N MET A 132 -13.66 11.45 -3.11
CA MET A 132 -12.83 11.50 -4.31
C MET A 132 -11.71 10.45 -4.27
N ALA A 133 -10.94 10.42 -3.17
CA ALA A 133 -9.87 9.44 -2.96
C ALA A 133 -10.42 7.99 -2.91
N GLY A 134 -11.58 7.80 -2.26
CA GLY A 134 -12.24 6.49 -2.22
C GLY A 134 -12.67 5.98 -3.61
N ARG A 135 -13.12 6.87 -4.50
CA ARG A 135 -13.50 6.50 -5.87
C ARG A 135 -12.30 6.13 -6.73
N GLU A 136 -11.15 6.79 -6.55
CA GLU A 136 -9.92 6.45 -7.28
C GLU A 136 -9.53 4.99 -7.05
N GLY A 137 -9.51 4.53 -5.80
CA GLY A 137 -9.18 3.13 -5.48
C GLY A 137 -10.13 2.11 -6.12
N LEU A 138 -11.42 2.45 -6.25
CA LEU A 138 -12.40 1.60 -6.94
C LEU A 138 -12.17 1.56 -8.45
N VAL A 139 -11.87 2.71 -9.07
CA VAL A 139 -11.56 2.80 -10.50
C VAL A 139 -10.27 2.04 -10.82
N ASP A 140 -9.25 2.19 -9.98
CA ASP A 140 -7.96 1.51 -10.13
C ASP A 140 -8.11 -0.01 -10.09
N THR A 141 -8.94 -0.51 -9.16
CA THR A 141 -9.28 -1.93 -9.07
C THR A 141 -9.98 -2.41 -10.34
N ALA A 142 -10.91 -1.63 -10.88
CA ALA A 142 -11.64 -1.99 -12.09
C ALA A 142 -10.73 -2.08 -13.33
N VAL A 143 -9.74 -1.20 -13.45
CA VAL A 143 -8.87 -1.13 -14.63
C VAL A 143 -7.71 -2.13 -14.57
N LYS A 144 -7.06 -2.29 -13.40
CA LYS A 144 -5.85 -3.12 -13.25
C LYS A 144 -6.10 -4.62 -13.41
N THR A 145 -7.31 -5.11 -13.13
CA THR A 145 -7.67 -6.54 -13.22
C THR A 145 -7.52 -7.13 -14.62
N SER A 146 -7.85 -6.35 -15.66
CA SER A 146 -7.82 -6.82 -17.05
C SER A 146 -6.40 -7.16 -17.55
N ARG A 147 -5.40 -6.39 -17.12
CA ARG A 147 -4.01 -6.49 -17.62
C ARG A 147 -3.28 -7.71 -17.09
N SER A 148 -3.40 -7.97 -15.78
CA SER A 148 -2.73 -9.11 -15.14
C SER A 148 -3.25 -10.45 -15.65
N GLY A 149 -4.57 -10.58 -15.87
CA GLY A 149 -5.17 -11.82 -16.37
C GLY A 149 -4.75 -12.17 -17.80
N TYR A 150 -4.63 -11.19 -18.70
CA TYR A 150 -4.15 -11.45 -20.05
C TYR A 150 -2.68 -11.87 -20.08
N LEU A 151 -1.82 -11.15 -19.33
CA LEU A 151 -0.42 -11.51 -19.18
C LEU A 151 -0.25 -12.93 -18.63
N GLN A 152 -1.01 -13.28 -17.58
CA GLN A 152 -1.00 -14.61 -17.00
C GLN A 152 -1.36 -15.69 -18.05
N ARG A 153 -2.38 -15.46 -18.87
CA ARG A 153 -2.74 -16.40 -19.96
C ARG A 153 -1.61 -16.58 -20.96
N CYS A 154 -0.98 -15.49 -21.38
CA CYS A 154 0.16 -15.55 -22.31
C CYS A 154 1.30 -16.36 -21.70
N LEU A 155 1.67 -16.11 -20.44
CA LEU A 155 2.73 -16.86 -19.77
C LEU A 155 2.37 -18.34 -19.62
N ILE A 156 1.18 -18.66 -19.11
CA ILE A 156 0.74 -20.04 -18.94
C ILE A 156 0.77 -20.78 -20.26
N LYS A 157 0.28 -20.19 -21.36
CA LYS A 157 0.22 -20.90 -22.64
C LYS A 157 1.59 -21.20 -23.24
N HIS A 158 2.57 -20.32 -23.06
CA HIS A 158 3.94 -20.54 -23.54
C HIS A 158 4.76 -21.47 -22.62
N LEU A 159 4.45 -21.48 -21.32
CA LEU A 159 5.17 -22.27 -20.32
C LEU A 159 4.49 -23.62 -20.02
N GLU A 160 3.28 -23.86 -20.53
CA GLU A 160 2.52 -25.11 -20.41
C GLU A 160 3.33 -26.38 -20.73
N PRO A 161 4.17 -26.42 -21.79
CA PRO A 161 4.87 -27.66 -22.13
C PRO A 161 6.17 -27.85 -21.34
N LEU A 162 6.54 -26.95 -20.43
CA LEU A 162 7.78 -27.10 -19.65
C LEU A 162 7.57 -28.08 -18.49
N GLN A 163 8.41 -29.11 -18.44
CA GLN A 163 8.39 -30.13 -17.39
C GLN A 163 9.81 -30.47 -16.93
N VAL A 164 9.95 -30.79 -15.64
CA VAL A 164 11.19 -31.37 -15.08
C VAL A 164 11.25 -32.85 -15.43
N ALA A 165 12.27 -33.24 -16.19
CA ALA A 165 12.53 -34.63 -16.54
C ALA A 165 13.25 -35.38 -15.39
N TYR A 166 13.28 -36.72 -15.48
CA TYR A 166 13.92 -37.58 -14.46
C TYR A 166 15.43 -37.34 -14.29
N ASP A 167 16.08 -36.73 -15.29
CA ASP A 167 17.48 -36.31 -15.24
C ASP A 167 17.67 -34.91 -14.62
N HIS A 168 16.63 -34.35 -13.99
CA HIS A 168 16.58 -33.02 -13.37
C HIS A 168 16.66 -31.83 -14.33
N THR A 169 16.68 -32.07 -15.65
CA THR A 169 16.62 -31.00 -16.65
C THR A 169 15.19 -30.51 -16.85
N VAL A 170 15.02 -29.22 -17.18
CA VAL A 170 13.73 -28.64 -17.59
C VAL A 170 13.63 -28.73 -19.10
N ARG A 171 12.65 -29.45 -19.61
CA ARG A 171 12.46 -29.72 -21.04
C ARG A 171 11.10 -29.27 -21.53
N ASN A 172 11.05 -28.84 -22.79
CA ASN A 172 9.80 -28.71 -23.51
C ASN A 172 9.33 -30.13 -23.93
N VAL A 173 8.14 -30.54 -23.48
CA VAL A 173 7.57 -31.87 -23.74
C VAL A 173 7.22 -32.07 -25.23
N VAL A 174 6.97 -31.00 -25.98
CA VAL A 174 6.59 -31.07 -27.41
C VAL A 174 7.82 -31.33 -28.29
N ASP A 175 8.87 -30.54 -28.09
CA ASP A 175 10.06 -30.55 -28.98
C ASP A 175 11.24 -31.35 -28.42
N GLY A 176 11.18 -31.72 -27.13
CA GLY A 176 12.28 -32.38 -26.41
C GLY A 176 13.48 -31.47 -26.11
N SER A 177 13.41 -30.18 -26.43
CA SER A 177 14.48 -29.21 -26.20
C SER A 177 14.70 -28.93 -24.72
N VAL A 178 15.97 -28.79 -24.33
CA VAL A 178 16.35 -28.45 -22.95
C VAL A 178 16.37 -26.94 -22.78
N VAL A 179 15.61 -26.45 -21.80
CA VAL A 179 15.53 -25.02 -21.44
C VAL A 179 16.47 -24.69 -20.29
N SER A 180 16.57 -25.57 -19.29
CA SER A 180 17.54 -25.45 -18.19
C SER A 180 18.10 -26.82 -17.83
N PHE A 181 19.38 -26.87 -17.45
CA PHE A 181 20.02 -28.11 -16.98
C PHE A 181 19.58 -28.51 -15.57
N VAL A 182 19.19 -27.54 -14.74
CA VAL A 182 18.72 -27.76 -13.38
C VAL A 182 17.53 -26.84 -13.12
N ALA A 183 16.43 -27.39 -12.62
CA ALA A 183 15.27 -26.59 -12.24
C ALA A 183 15.64 -25.56 -11.16
N GLY A 184 15.42 -24.27 -11.42
CA GLY A 184 15.76 -23.20 -10.46
C GLY A 184 17.26 -22.97 -10.25
N GLU A 185 18.12 -23.56 -11.08
CA GLU A 185 19.60 -23.58 -10.95
C GLU A 185 20.15 -24.31 -9.70
N ASP A 186 19.31 -24.57 -8.70
CA ASP A 186 19.64 -25.25 -7.45
C ASP A 186 18.95 -26.62 -7.29
N GLY A 187 17.95 -26.93 -8.12
CA GLY A 187 17.18 -28.16 -8.08
C GLY A 187 16.21 -28.24 -6.91
N LEU A 188 15.94 -27.11 -6.24
CA LEU A 188 15.13 -27.07 -5.03
C LEU A 188 13.67 -26.72 -5.32
N ASP A 189 12.77 -27.42 -4.64
CA ASP A 189 11.34 -27.12 -4.68
C ASP A 189 11.05 -25.88 -3.80
N PRO A 190 10.51 -24.78 -4.36
CA PRO A 190 10.23 -23.55 -3.61
C PRO A 190 9.27 -23.76 -2.43
N THR A 191 8.46 -24.82 -2.44
CA THR A 191 7.55 -25.16 -1.33
C THR A 191 8.26 -25.81 -0.15
N ARG A 192 9.51 -26.30 -0.32
CA ARG A 192 10.27 -27.06 0.69
C ARG A 192 11.48 -26.31 1.26
N VAL A 193 11.86 -25.17 0.70
CA VAL A 193 13.07 -24.42 1.07
C VAL A 193 12.92 -23.47 2.26
N ALA A 194 11.69 -23.23 2.74
CA ALA A 194 11.39 -22.17 3.71
C ALA A 194 12.28 -22.17 4.98
N PHE A 195 12.72 -23.33 5.45
CA PHE A 195 13.52 -23.47 6.69
C PHE A 195 15.00 -23.79 6.46
N PHE A 196 15.49 -23.91 5.22
CA PHE A 196 16.88 -24.32 4.95
C PHE A 196 17.92 -23.33 5.49
N GLY A 197 17.63 -22.03 5.49
CA GLY A 197 18.51 -21.01 6.07
C GLY A 197 18.40 -20.84 7.59
N ASN A 198 17.39 -21.44 8.24
CA ASN A 198 17.10 -21.20 9.65
C ASN A 198 17.81 -22.23 10.56
N GLN A 199 19.13 -22.09 10.71
CA GLN A 199 19.94 -22.99 11.53
C GLN A 199 19.45 -23.13 12.98
N PRO A 200 19.03 -22.05 13.70
CA PRO A 200 18.52 -22.19 15.06
C PRO A 200 17.27 -23.07 15.14
N PHE A 201 16.33 -22.92 14.20
CA PHE A 201 15.13 -23.76 14.14
C PHE A 201 15.48 -25.22 13.86
N LEU A 202 16.39 -25.48 12.93
CA LEU A 202 16.83 -26.83 12.59
C LEU A 202 17.53 -27.52 13.77
N ALA A 203 18.41 -26.80 14.48
CA ALA A 203 19.12 -27.31 15.64
C ALA A 203 18.17 -27.62 16.80
N ALA A 204 17.22 -26.72 17.10
CA ALA A 204 16.24 -26.93 18.16
C ALA A 204 15.32 -28.13 17.90
N ASN A 205 15.02 -28.42 16.63
CA ASN A 205 14.13 -29.50 16.21
C ASN A 205 14.87 -30.73 15.67
N ALA A 206 16.18 -30.84 15.90
CA ALA A 206 17.03 -31.86 15.27
C ALA A 206 16.52 -33.29 15.50
N HIS A 207 16.02 -33.61 16.69
CA HIS A 207 15.49 -34.94 16.99
C HIS A 207 14.26 -35.29 16.14
N ALA A 208 13.29 -34.37 16.02
CA ALA A 208 12.08 -34.57 15.22
C ALA A 208 12.39 -34.63 13.72
N LEU A 209 13.29 -33.77 13.24
CA LEU A 209 13.74 -33.77 11.85
C LEU A 209 14.50 -35.04 11.49
N ARG A 210 15.36 -35.53 12.38
CA ARG A 210 16.06 -36.81 12.22
C ARG A 210 15.06 -37.95 12.07
N ALA A 211 14.05 -38.05 12.95
CA ALA A 211 13.02 -39.07 12.84
C ALA A 211 12.19 -38.99 11.55
N LYS A 212 11.95 -37.77 11.04
CA LYS A 212 11.24 -37.54 9.78
C LYS A 212 12.04 -37.98 8.55
N TRP A 213 13.35 -37.75 8.55
CA TRP A 213 14.23 -38.00 7.39
C TRP A 213 15.04 -39.29 7.45
N THR A 214 15.04 -40.00 8.58
CA THR A 214 15.52 -41.38 8.62
C THR A 214 14.59 -42.27 7.80
N PRO A 215 15.08 -42.92 6.72
CA PRO A 215 14.25 -43.84 5.95
C PRO A 215 13.80 -44.97 6.87
N ARG A 216 12.49 -45.17 6.99
CA ARG A 216 11.96 -46.38 7.60
C ARG A 216 12.40 -47.54 6.72
N HIS A 217 13.16 -48.49 7.26
CA HIS A 217 13.34 -49.78 6.61
C HIS A 217 11.95 -50.38 6.44
N VAL A 218 11.44 -50.39 5.21
CA VAL A 218 10.27 -51.18 4.84
C VAL A 218 10.81 -52.58 4.58
N PRO A 219 10.37 -53.61 5.32
CA PRO A 219 10.79 -55.00 5.08
C PRO A 219 10.32 -55.52 3.72
#